data_AF-A0A1N6NDP5-F1
#
_entry.id   AF-A0A1N6NDP5-F1
#
_cell.length_a   1.000
_cell.length_b   1.000
_cell.length_c   1.000
_cell.angle_alpha   90.00
_cell.angle_beta   90.00
_cell.angle_gamma   90.00
#
_symmetry.space_group_name_H-M   'P 1'
#
loop_
_entity.id
_entity.type
_entity.pdbx_description
1 polymer ?
#
loop_
_entity_poly.entity_id
_entity_poly.type
_entity_poly.pdbx_seq_one_letter_code
_entity_poly.pdbx_strand_id
1 'polypeptide(L)'
;MDLSQITEAIQRDAVWVVFVNVLLQQLGLPVPAVPTLLVAGSLAASSGQAGAMLAAAVAASVIADWVWYLAGRIFGYRVLSGLCRLSLNPGSCVTQTEARFMRWGVWSLVVAKFVPGFSTVAPPIAGSLRMPLPGFLAAAAAGAALWAGGAILAGWWLRDELQSALAMMSRHGSTMIVGLALALGGWIAWKLWQRYRFEKLAAIPHVTPSELIEALASDAPPLFLDLRGAALIATRGAVDGARAAEIDNLLRAVGDWPRERPIVTMCACPGDATAVRAAHVLGDLGYAAARPLKGGYEAWLAATRAA
;
A
#
# COMPACT_ATOMS: atom_id res chain seq x y z
N MET A 1 -33.67 -36.09 20.04
CA MET A 1 -33.37 -35.12 18.97
C MET A 1 -33.12 -35.92 17.72
N ASP A 2 -33.98 -35.77 16.73
CA ASP A 2 -33.85 -36.49 15.46
C ASP A 2 -32.71 -35.89 14.61
N LEU A 3 -32.03 -36.73 13.82
CA LEU A 3 -30.96 -36.33 12.88
C LEU A 3 -31.41 -35.20 11.93
N SER A 4 -32.69 -35.15 11.57
CA SER A 4 -33.30 -34.08 10.78
C SER A 4 -33.26 -32.73 11.49
N GLN A 5 -33.57 -32.69 12.79
CA GLN A 5 -33.58 -31.46 13.60
C GLN A 5 -32.18 -30.88 13.75
N ILE A 6 -31.17 -31.73 13.94
CA ILE A 6 -29.76 -31.30 14.05
C ILE A 6 -29.29 -30.73 12.71
N THR A 7 -29.62 -31.41 11.61
CA THR A 7 -29.24 -30.99 10.27
C THR A 7 -29.91 -29.66 9.89
N GLU A 8 -31.18 -29.47 10.24
CA GLU A 8 -31.92 -28.24 9.97
C GLU A 8 -31.41 -27.05 10.81
N ALA A 9 -31.03 -27.28 12.08
CA ALA A 9 -30.41 -26.26 12.91
C ALA A 9 -29.05 -25.80 12.35
N ILE A 10 -28.17 -26.75 11.99
CA ILE A 10 -26.85 -26.45 11.39
C ILE A 10 -27.01 -25.68 10.07
N GLN A 11 -27.99 -26.06 9.23
CA GLN A 11 -28.29 -25.35 7.99
C GLN A 11 -28.74 -23.91 8.25
N ARG A 12 -29.65 -23.72 9.23
CA ARG A 12 -30.15 -22.40 9.59
C ARG A 12 -29.02 -21.50 10.09
N ASP A 13 -28.11 -22.03 10.89
CA ASP A 13 -26.96 -21.29 11.39
C ASP A 13 -26.00 -20.89 10.27
N ALA A 14 -25.72 -21.80 9.32
CA ALA A 14 -24.87 -21.49 8.16
C ALA A 14 -25.47 -20.40 7.26
N VAL A 15 -26.77 -20.47 6.98
CA VAL A 15 -27.49 -19.45 6.17
C VAL A 15 -27.45 -18.09 6.87
N TRP A 16 -27.66 -18.06 8.19
CA TRP A 16 -27.58 -16.82 8.97
C TRP A 16 -26.17 -16.23 9.02
N VAL A 17 -25.13 -17.06 9.20
CA VAL A 17 -23.74 -16.61 9.19
C VAL A 17 -23.38 -15.99 7.83
N VAL A 18 -23.78 -16.62 6.73
CA VAL A 18 -23.60 -16.08 5.38
C VAL A 18 -24.33 -14.74 5.23
N PHE A 19 -25.61 -14.68 5.62
CA PHE A 19 -26.42 -13.47 5.54
C PHE A 19 -25.77 -12.31 6.30
N VAL A 20 -25.46 -12.49 7.57
CA VAL A 20 -24.90 -11.44 8.43
C VAL A 20 -23.52 -11.02 7.94
N ASN A 21 -22.64 -11.96 7.60
CA ASN A 21 -21.29 -11.60 7.16
C ASN A 21 -21.32 -10.81 5.84
N VAL A 22 -22.09 -11.28 4.85
CA VAL A 22 -22.24 -10.56 3.58
C VAL A 22 -22.87 -9.19 3.80
N LEU A 23 -23.89 -9.08 4.66
CA LEU A 23 -24.55 -7.81 4.98
C LEU A 23 -23.55 -6.82 5.60
N LEU A 24 -22.79 -7.25 6.61
CA LEU A 24 -21.80 -6.41 7.29
C LEU A 24 -20.68 -5.97 6.33
N GLN A 25 -20.13 -6.88 5.52
CA GLN A 25 -19.12 -6.51 4.54
C GLN A 25 -19.68 -5.49 3.54
N GLN A 26 -20.88 -5.71 3.00
CA GLN A 26 -21.49 -4.82 2.00
C GLN A 26 -21.90 -3.46 2.59
N LEU A 27 -22.17 -3.39 3.90
CA LEU A 27 -22.33 -2.14 4.64
C LEU A 27 -21.01 -1.41 4.93
N GLY A 28 -19.87 -1.96 4.53
CA GLY A 28 -18.56 -1.32 4.60
C GLY A 28 -17.72 -1.72 5.81
N LEU A 29 -18.11 -2.73 6.59
CA LEU A 29 -17.25 -3.27 7.63
C LEU A 29 -16.12 -4.11 7.00
N PRO A 30 -14.90 -4.08 7.56
CA PRO A 30 -13.75 -4.81 7.02
C PRO A 30 -13.80 -6.31 7.40
N VAL A 31 -14.90 -6.99 7.08
CA VAL A 31 -15.06 -8.43 7.33
C VAL A 31 -14.97 -9.20 6.01
N PRO A 32 -14.16 -10.26 5.91
CA PRO A 32 -14.01 -10.99 4.65
C PRO A 32 -15.15 -12.00 4.46
N ALA A 33 -16.07 -11.69 3.55
CA ALA A 33 -17.20 -12.55 3.19
C ALA A 33 -16.85 -13.65 2.18
N VAL A 34 -15.87 -13.44 1.31
CA VAL A 34 -15.45 -14.46 0.31
C VAL A 34 -14.97 -15.75 0.98
N PRO A 35 -14.10 -15.73 2.02
CA PRO A 35 -13.74 -16.95 2.74
C PRO A 35 -14.94 -17.65 3.37
N THR A 36 -15.89 -16.90 3.95
CA THR A 36 -17.11 -17.49 4.50
C THR A 36 -17.97 -18.15 3.43
N LEU A 37 -18.11 -17.54 2.26
CA LEU A 37 -18.84 -18.11 1.12
C LEU A 37 -18.16 -19.38 0.57
N LEU A 38 -16.82 -19.38 0.51
CA LEU A 38 -16.03 -20.56 0.13
C LEU A 38 -16.24 -21.71 1.11
N VAL A 39 -16.13 -21.44 2.43
CA VAL A 39 -16.35 -22.45 3.47
C VAL A 39 -17.80 -22.95 3.42
N ALA A 40 -18.77 -22.05 3.33
CA ALA A 40 -20.18 -22.38 3.21
C ALA A 40 -20.46 -23.29 1.99
N GLY A 41 -19.86 -22.98 0.84
CA GLY A 41 -19.93 -23.83 -0.36
C GLY A 41 -19.29 -25.21 -0.17
N SER A 42 -18.14 -25.29 0.50
CA SER A 42 -17.45 -26.57 0.74
C SER A 42 -18.20 -27.50 1.70
N LEU A 43 -18.98 -26.92 2.62
CA LEU A 43 -19.77 -27.62 3.62
C LEU A 43 -21.20 -27.93 3.16
N ALA A 44 -21.64 -27.38 2.02
CA ALA A 44 -22.97 -27.62 1.49
C ALA A 44 -23.15 -29.11 1.15
N ALA A 45 -24.04 -29.79 1.88
CA ALA A 45 -24.31 -31.22 1.70
C ALA A 45 -25.27 -31.50 0.53
N SER A 46 -25.98 -30.48 0.05
CA SER A 46 -26.90 -30.58 -1.08
C SER A 46 -27.00 -29.28 -1.89
N SER A 47 -27.46 -29.38 -3.13
CA SER A 47 -27.73 -28.22 -4.00
C SER A 47 -28.77 -27.27 -3.39
N GLY A 48 -29.74 -27.79 -2.64
CA GLY A 48 -30.73 -26.98 -1.93
C GLY A 48 -30.11 -26.11 -0.84
N GLN A 49 -29.14 -26.64 -0.08
CA GLN A 49 -28.42 -25.87 0.93
C GLN A 49 -27.56 -24.76 0.30
N ALA A 50 -26.82 -25.09 -0.77
CA ALA A 50 -26.04 -24.10 -1.51
C ALA A 50 -26.95 -22.99 -2.09
N GLY A 51 -28.14 -23.35 -2.59
CA GLY A 51 -29.15 -22.41 -3.06
C GLY A 51 -29.67 -21.49 -1.95
N ALA A 52 -29.95 -22.02 -0.76
CA ALA A 52 -30.39 -21.22 0.38
C ALA A 52 -29.31 -20.22 0.85
N MET A 53 -28.05 -20.65 0.92
CA MET A 53 -26.91 -19.77 1.25
C MET A 53 -26.70 -18.70 0.18
N LEU A 54 -26.84 -19.05 -1.10
CA LEU A 54 -26.77 -18.09 -2.21
C LEU A 54 -27.90 -17.06 -2.12
N ALA A 55 -29.13 -17.51 -1.88
CA ALA A 55 -30.28 -16.62 -1.72
C ALA A 55 -30.08 -15.65 -0.55
N ALA A 56 -29.56 -16.14 0.58
CA ALA A 56 -29.21 -15.32 1.73
C ALA A 56 -28.10 -14.30 1.42
N ALA A 57 -27.02 -14.71 0.73
CA ALA A 57 -25.96 -13.81 0.32
C ALA A 57 -26.46 -12.71 -0.63
N VAL A 58 -27.30 -13.08 -1.61
CA VAL A 58 -27.90 -12.13 -2.56
C VAL A 58 -28.83 -11.16 -1.82
N ALA A 59 -29.70 -11.66 -0.95
CA ALA A 59 -30.61 -10.81 -0.16
C ALA A 59 -29.83 -9.82 0.72
N ALA A 60 -28.83 -10.31 1.47
CA ALA A 60 -27.95 -9.47 2.29
C ALA A 60 -27.26 -8.38 1.48
N SER A 61 -26.69 -8.75 0.33
CA SER A 61 -26.01 -7.81 -0.54
C SER A 61 -26.96 -6.76 -1.13
N VAL A 62 -28.15 -7.17 -1.58
CA VAL A 62 -29.13 -6.24 -2.16
C VAL A 62 -29.67 -5.28 -1.10
N ILE A 63 -29.90 -5.75 0.13
CA ILE A 63 -30.31 -4.90 1.26
C ILE A 63 -29.24 -3.83 1.54
N ALA A 64 -27.97 -4.22 1.65
CA ALA A 64 -26.88 -3.28 1.86
C ALA A 64 -26.74 -2.27 0.71
N ASP A 65 -26.76 -2.74 -0.54
CA ASP A 65 -26.67 -1.86 -1.70
C ASP A 65 -27.87 -0.89 -1.76
N TRP A 66 -29.06 -1.35 -1.38
CA TRP A 66 -30.26 -0.51 -1.33
C TRP A 66 -30.14 0.59 -0.28
N VAL A 67 -29.61 0.28 0.92
CA VAL A 67 -29.30 1.29 1.95
C VAL A 67 -28.35 2.36 1.40
N TRP A 68 -27.28 1.93 0.72
CA TRP A 68 -26.33 2.85 0.11
C TRP A 68 -26.91 3.68 -1.04
N TYR A 69 -27.74 3.07 -1.87
CA TYR A 69 -28.45 3.73 -2.94
C TYR A 69 -29.41 4.81 -2.42
N LEU A 70 -30.16 4.51 -1.35
CA LEU A 70 -31.01 5.47 -0.66
C LEU A 70 -30.17 6.63 -0.09
N ALA A 71 -29.05 6.31 0.56
CA ALA A 71 -28.14 7.33 1.08
C ALA A 71 -27.63 8.24 -0.06
N GLY A 72 -27.21 7.67 -1.18
CA GLY A 72 -26.79 8.43 -2.36
C GLY A 72 -27.91 9.28 -2.97
N ARG A 73 -29.14 8.77 -2.99
CA ARG A 73 -30.32 9.49 -3.52
C ARG A 73 -30.75 10.66 -2.64
N ILE A 74 -30.65 10.52 -1.31
CA ILE A 74 -31.06 11.54 -0.34
C ILE A 74 -29.95 12.60 -0.14
N PHE A 75 -28.70 12.16 0.05
CA PHE A 75 -27.60 13.03 0.44
C PHE A 75 -26.66 13.42 -0.72
N GLY A 76 -26.83 12.82 -1.90
CA GLY A 76 -26.04 13.12 -3.10
C GLY A 76 -24.54 12.88 -2.89
N TYR A 77 -23.71 13.75 -3.48
CA TYR A 77 -22.25 13.65 -3.42
C TYR A 77 -21.65 13.79 -2.00
N ARG A 78 -22.44 14.19 -0.98
CA ARG A 78 -21.96 14.26 0.41
C ARG A 78 -21.65 12.90 1.02
N VAL A 79 -22.36 11.85 0.61
CA VAL A 79 -22.05 10.47 1.01
C VAL A 79 -20.74 10.01 0.39
N LEU A 80 -20.51 10.40 -0.86
CA LEU A 80 -19.28 10.09 -1.58
C LEU A 80 -18.05 10.80 -1.01
N SER A 81 -18.18 12.07 -0.61
CA SER A 81 -17.08 12.78 0.03
C SER A 81 -16.72 12.21 1.41
N GLY A 82 -17.68 11.65 2.14
CA GLY A 82 -17.45 10.91 3.39
C GLY A 82 -16.71 9.58 3.16
N LEU A 83 -17.17 8.77 2.21
CA LEU A 83 -16.55 7.49 1.84
C LEU A 83 -15.14 7.68 1.25
N CYS A 84 -14.96 8.63 0.34
CA CYS A 84 -13.68 8.91 -0.30
C CYS A 84 -12.70 9.68 0.62
N ARG A 85 -13.13 10.23 1.77
CA ARG A 85 -12.22 10.79 2.79
C ARG A 85 -11.34 9.72 3.45
N LEU A 86 -11.80 8.47 3.44
CA LEU A 86 -11.03 7.32 3.91
C LEU A 86 -10.04 6.80 2.86
N SER A 87 -10.12 7.30 1.62
CA SER A 87 -9.25 6.93 0.51
C SER A 87 -8.06 7.89 0.40
N LEU A 88 -6.89 7.36 0.01
CA LEU A 88 -5.62 8.08 -0.14
C LEU A 88 -5.69 9.26 -1.13
N ASN A 89 -6.71 9.35 -2.00
CA ASN A 89 -6.96 10.49 -2.88
C ASN A 89 -8.47 10.73 -3.10
N PRO A 90 -9.11 11.63 -2.32
CA PRO A 90 -10.55 11.83 -2.34
C PRO A 90 -11.10 12.38 -3.66
N GLY A 91 -10.32 13.19 -4.38
CA GLY A 91 -10.73 13.83 -5.64
C GLY A 91 -10.79 12.86 -6.81
N SER A 92 -9.77 12.01 -6.96
CA SER A 92 -9.76 11.01 -8.04
C SER A 92 -10.76 9.87 -7.81
N CYS A 93 -11.05 9.55 -6.55
CA CYS A 93 -12.01 8.52 -6.15
C CYS A 93 -13.41 8.78 -6.73
N VAL A 94 -13.91 10.01 -6.65
CA VAL A 94 -15.24 10.37 -7.15
C VAL A 94 -15.26 10.43 -8.68
N THR A 95 -14.37 11.23 -9.30
CA THR A 95 -14.38 11.47 -10.74
C THR A 95 -14.10 10.23 -11.57
N GLN A 96 -13.18 9.37 -11.11
CA GLN A 96 -12.83 8.15 -11.85
C GLN A 96 -13.94 7.10 -11.74
N THR A 97 -14.62 7.02 -10.60
CA THR A 97 -15.72 6.08 -10.38
C THR A 97 -16.97 6.52 -11.14
N GLU A 98 -17.28 7.81 -11.15
CA GLU A 98 -18.36 8.40 -11.93
C GLU A 98 -18.15 8.21 -13.44
N ALA A 99 -16.94 8.47 -13.96
CA ALA A 99 -16.63 8.25 -15.38
C ALA A 99 -16.81 6.77 -15.79
N ARG A 100 -16.44 5.84 -14.91
CA ARG A 100 -16.61 4.40 -15.13
C ARG A 100 -18.10 4.02 -15.08
N PHE A 101 -18.86 4.62 -14.17
CA PHE A 101 -20.31 4.43 -14.05
C PHE A 101 -21.08 5.01 -15.24
N MET A 102 -20.69 6.17 -15.76
CA MET A 102 -21.28 6.79 -16.96
C MET A 102 -21.02 5.99 -18.23
N ARG A 103 -19.85 5.33 -18.32
CA ARG A 103 -19.47 4.51 -19.49
C ARG A 103 -20.16 3.13 -19.51
N TRP A 104 -20.33 2.50 -18.35
CA TRP A 104 -20.86 1.12 -18.26
C TRP A 104 -22.31 1.07 -17.76
N GLY A 105 -22.85 2.18 -17.26
CA GLY A 105 -24.23 2.31 -16.80
C GLY A 105 -24.59 1.27 -15.74
N VAL A 106 -25.69 0.55 -15.97
CA VAL A 106 -26.21 -0.51 -15.10
C VAL A 106 -25.21 -1.67 -14.90
N TRP A 107 -24.41 -2.00 -15.92
CA TRP A 107 -23.40 -3.06 -15.84
C TRP A 107 -22.28 -2.76 -14.83
N SER A 108 -22.08 -1.48 -14.51
CA SER A 108 -21.13 -1.05 -13.48
C SER A 108 -21.42 -1.71 -12.12
N LEU A 109 -22.70 -1.92 -11.79
CA LEU A 109 -23.12 -2.54 -10.52
C LEU A 109 -22.76 -4.02 -10.45
N VAL A 110 -22.80 -4.71 -11.60
CA VAL A 110 -22.41 -6.12 -11.72
C VAL A 110 -20.89 -6.25 -11.57
N VAL A 111 -20.13 -5.46 -12.32
CA VAL A 111 -18.66 -5.49 -12.30
C VAL A 111 -18.11 -5.02 -10.94
N ALA A 112 -18.78 -4.06 -10.30
CA ALA A 112 -18.34 -3.52 -9.01
C ALA A 112 -18.18 -4.57 -7.92
N LYS A 113 -18.96 -5.67 -7.97
CA LYS A 113 -18.87 -6.76 -6.98
C LYS A 113 -17.51 -7.45 -6.96
N PHE A 114 -16.79 -7.44 -8.08
CA PHE A 114 -15.49 -8.11 -8.21
C PHE A 114 -14.32 -7.18 -7.89
N VAL A 115 -14.56 -5.88 -7.68
CA VAL A 115 -13.52 -4.89 -7.43
C VAL A 115 -13.70 -4.32 -6.01
N PRO A 116 -12.82 -4.68 -5.06
CA PRO A 116 -12.87 -4.14 -3.70
C PRO A 116 -12.89 -2.61 -3.69
N GLY A 117 -13.73 -2.03 -2.84
CA GLY A 117 -13.93 -0.58 -2.76
C GLY A 117 -14.80 0.03 -3.86
N PHE A 118 -14.88 -0.56 -5.06
CA PHE A 118 -15.85 -0.12 -6.06
C PHE A 118 -17.27 -0.59 -5.72
N SER A 119 -17.42 -1.79 -5.15
CA SER A 119 -18.71 -2.35 -4.70
C SER A 119 -19.43 -1.48 -3.66
N THR A 120 -18.72 -0.73 -2.82
CA THR A 120 -19.31 0.14 -1.80
C THR A 120 -19.66 1.53 -2.33
N VAL A 121 -18.93 2.00 -3.35
CA VAL A 121 -19.09 3.35 -3.92
C VAL A 121 -20.07 3.36 -5.10
N ALA A 122 -20.27 2.24 -5.80
CA ALA A 122 -21.18 2.18 -6.94
C ALA A 122 -22.68 2.38 -6.57
N PRO A 123 -23.24 1.75 -5.51
CA PRO A 123 -24.63 1.97 -5.13
C PRO A 123 -24.99 3.43 -4.77
N PRO A 124 -24.20 4.18 -3.97
CA PRO A 124 -24.53 5.57 -3.68
C PRO A 124 -24.41 6.48 -4.93
N ILE A 125 -23.50 6.19 -5.87
CA ILE A 125 -23.46 6.90 -7.17
C ILE A 125 -24.73 6.63 -7.98
N ALA A 126 -25.17 5.38 -8.06
CA ALA A 126 -26.42 5.03 -8.74
C ALA A 126 -27.62 5.79 -8.13
N GLY A 127 -27.62 5.95 -6.82
CA GLY A 127 -28.60 6.74 -6.07
C GLY A 127 -28.53 8.24 -6.39
N SER A 128 -27.34 8.84 -6.39
CA SER A 128 -27.15 10.27 -6.66
C SER A 128 -27.51 10.65 -8.10
N LEU A 129 -27.27 9.74 -9.05
CA LEU A 129 -27.70 9.86 -10.45
C LEU A 129 -29.19 9.53 -10.68
N ARG A 130 -29.92 9.21 -9.61
CA ARG A 130 -31.36 8.86 -9.62
C ARG A 130 -31.72 7.73 -10.59
N MET A 131 -30.84 6.74 -10.77
CA MET A 131 -31.12 5.54 -11.57
C MET A 131 -32.47 4.90 -11.17
N PRO A 132 -33.31 4.41 -12.09
CA PRO A 132 -34.57 3.77 -11.74
C PRO A 132 -34.34 2.53 -10.84
N LEU A 133 -35.12 2.45 -9.75
CA LEU A 133 -34.96 1.43 -8.70
C LEU A 133 -35.03 -0.02 -9.24
N PRO A 134 -35.95 -0.39 -10.15
CA PRO A 134 -36.01 -1.76 -10.66
C PRO A 134 -34.73 -2.17 -11.40
N GLY A 135 -34.18 -1.29 -12.24
CA GLY A 135 -32.94 -1.55 -12.96
C GLY A 135 -31.73 -1.66 -12.03
N PHE A 136 -31.67 -0.81 -11.01
CA PHE A 136 -30.67 -0.89 -9.96
C PHE A 136 -30.73 -2.23 -9.21
N LEU A 137 -31.91 -2.60 -8.68
CA LEU A 137 -32.07 -3.83 -7.90
C LEU A 137 -31.78 -5.08 -8.72
N ALA A 138 -32.22 -5.13 -9.98
CA ALA A 138 -31.94 -6.24 -10.88
C ALA A 138 -30.44 -6.42 -11.11
N ALA A 139 -29.70 -5.33 -11.34
CA ALA A 139 -28.26 -5.38 -11.56
C ALA A 139 -27.47 -5.68 -10.29
N ALA A 140 -27.88 -5.13 -9.14
CA ALA A 140 -27.29 -5.44 -7.84
C ALA A 140 -27.48 -6.92 -7.50
N ALA A 141 -28.69 -7.46 -7.71
CA ALA A 141 -28.99 -8.86 -7.49
C ALA A 141 -28.20 -9.78 -8.44
N ALA A 142 -28.13 -9.44 -9.73
CA ALA A 142 -27.36 -10.19 -10.72
C ALA A 142 -25.86 -10.21 -10.38
N GLY A 143 -25.29 -9.05 -10.03
CA GLY A 143 -23.90 -8.95 -9.57
C GLY A 143 -23.65 -9.76 -8.31
N ALA A 144 -24.53 -9.65 -7.31
CA ALA A 144 -24.42 -10.40 -6.07
C ALA A 144 -24.53 -11.91 -6.31
N ALA A 145 -25.41 -12.36 -7.20
CA ALA A 145 -25.58 -13.76 -7.55
C ALA A 145 -24.35 -14.32 -8.26
N LEU A 146 -23.76 -13.58 -9.19
CA LEU A 146 -22.52 -13.99 -9.88
C LEU A 146 -21.34 -14.04 -8.91
N TRP A 147 -21.19 -13.02 -8.06
CA TRP A 147 -20.09 -12.94 -7.10
C TRP A 147 -20.19 -14.01 -6.00
N ALA A 148 -21.34 -14.09 -5.31
CA ALA A 148 -21.55 -15.05 -4.24
C ALA A 148 -21.66 -16.47 -4.78
N GLY A 149 -22.36 -16.65 -5.91
CA GLY A 149 -22.46 -17.93 -6.60
C GLY A 149 -21.11 -18.44 -7.05
N GLY A 150 -20.26 -17.59 -7.62
CA GLY A 150 -18.88 -17.94 -7.98
C GLY A 150 -18.06 -18.43 -6.78
N ALA A 151 -18.15 -17.73 -5.64
CA ALA A 151 -17.45 -18.13 -4.42
C ALA A 151 -18.01 -19.45 -3.83
N ILE A 152 -19.33 -19.61 -3.77
CA ILE A 152 -19.97 -20.84 -3.26
C ILE A 152 -19.64 -22.04 -4.17
N LEU A 153 -19.72 -21.87 -5.49
CA LEU A 153 -19.36 -22.91 -6.46
C LEU A 153 -17.88 -23.28 -6.38
N ALA A 154 -16.99 -22.29 -6.26
CA ALA A 154 -15.56 -22.54 -6.06
C ALA A 154 -15.31 -23.33 -4.77
N GLY A 155 -16.00 -22.98 -3.68
CA GLY A 155 -15.90 -23.71 -2.41
C GLY A 155 -16.42 -25.14 -2.51
N TRP A 156 -17.49 -25.36 -3.27
CA TRP A 156 -18.05 -26.69 -3.51
C TRP A 156 -17.12 -27.56 -4.37
N TRP A 157 -16.48 -26.98 -5.39
CA TRP A 157 -15.57 -27.70 -6.28
C TRP A 157 -14.21 -27.99 -5.61
N LEU A 158 -13.64 -27.03 -4.90
CA LEU A 158 -12.34 -27.13 -4.21
C LEU A 158 -12.49 -27.61 -2.76
N ARG A 159 -13.53 -28.42 -2.49
CA ARG A 159 -13.89 -28.79 -1.11
C ARG A 159 -12.78 -29.56 -0.41
N ASP A 160 -12.10 -30.47 -1.10
CA ASP A 160 -11.10 -31.35 -0.49
C ASP A 160 -9.80 -30.57 -0.20
N GLU A 161 -9.38 -29.71 -1.13
CA GLU A 161 -8.25 -28.79 -0.95
C GLU A 161 -8.53 -27.77 0.15
N LEU A 162 -9.75 -27.22 0.21
CA LEU A 162 -10.11 -26.25 1.23
C LEU A 162 -10.17 -26.90 2.62
N GLN A 163 -10.77 -28.08 2.75
CA GLN A 163 -10.85 -28.79 4.02
C GLN A 163 -9.48 -29.27 4.50
N SER A 164 -8.61 -29.71 3.60
CA SER A 164 -7.22 -30.06 3.95
C SER A 164 -6.41 -28.84 4.37
N ALA A 165 -6.55 -27.69 3.69
CA ALA A 165 -5.93 -26.43 4.08
C ALA A 165 -6.42 -25.95 5.46
N LEU A 166 -7.74 -25.98 5.70
CA LEU A 166 -8.32 -25.62 7.00
C LEU A 166 -7.84 -26.55 8.11
N ALA A 167 -7.75 -27.85 7.84
CA ALA A 167 -7.25 -28.83 8.79
C ALA A 167 -5.73 -28.71 9.05
N MET A 168 -4.97 -28.18 8.09
CA MET A 168 -3.56 -27.86 8.27
C MET A 168 -3.41 -26.59 9.10
N MET A 169 -4.21 -25.56 8.82
CA MET A 169 -4.27 -24.32 9.60
C MET A 169 -4.70 -24.55 11.05
N SER A 170 -5.68 -25.42 11.32
CA SER A 170 -6.09 -25.72 12.69
C SER A 170 -5.04 -26.50 13.47
N ARG A 171 -4.32 -27.41 12.79
CA ARG A 171 -3.24 -28.20 13.40
C ARG A 171 -1.95 -27.41 13.63
N HIS A 172 -1.63 -26.46 12.77
CA HIS A 172 -0.37 -25.69 12.79
C HIS A 172 -0.58 -24.20 13.06
N GLY A 173 -1.77 -23.77 13.46
CA GLY A 173 -2.12 -22.35 13.60
C GLY A 173 -1.20 -21.60 14.56
N SER A 174 -0.89 -22.19 15.72
CA SER A 174 0.07 -21.61 16.67
C SER A 174 1.47 -21.48 16.08
N THR A 175 1.95 -22.51 15.37
CA THR A 175 3.28 -22.49 14.73
C THR A 175 3.37 -21.49 13.58
N MET A 176 2.31 -21.31 12.79
CA MET A 176 2.27 -20.31 11.71
C MET A 176 2.28 -18.89 12.26
N ILE A 177 1.51 -18.61 13.33
CA ILE A 177 1.48 -17.30 13.99
C ILE A 177 2.86 -16.97 14.56
N VAL A 178 3.48 -17.92 15.26
CA VAL A 178 4.83 -17.75 15.81
C VAL A 178 5.84 -17.54 14.68
N GLY A 179 5.78 -18.31 13.59
CA GLY A 179 6.64 -18.13 12.43
C GLY A 179 6.50 -16.75 11.79
N LEU A 180 5.26 -16.28 11.61
CA LEU A 180 4.98 -14.95 11.05
C LEU A 180 5.48 -13.83 11.97
N ALA A 181 5.28 -13.97 13.28
CA ALA A 181 5.76 -13.03 14.28
C ALA A 181 7.29 -12.98 14.34
N LEU A 182 7.97 -14.13 14.25
CA LEU A 182 9.43 -14.19 14.17
C LEU A 182 9.96 -13.58 12.88
N ALA A 183 9.31 -13.82 11.74
CA ALA A 183 9.69 -13.22 10.47
C ALA A 183 9.53 -11.69 10.51
N LEU A 184 8.40 -11.20 11.02
CA LEU A 184 8.15 -9.77 11.20
C LEU A 184 9.14 -9.15 12.19
N GLY A 185 9.35 -9.80 13.33
CA GLY A 185 10.31 -9.37 14.36
C GLY A 185 11.74 -9.33 13.83
N GLY A 186 12.16 -10.34 13.06
CA GLY A 186 13.46 -10.39 12.39
C GLY A 186 13.62 -9.28 11.35
N TRP A 187 12.59 -9.01 10.55
CA TRP A 187 12.59 -7.91 9.59
C TRP A 187 12.69 -6.54 10.27
N ILE A 188 11.93 -6.32 11.36
CA ILE A 188 12.00 -5.09 12.17
C ILE A 188 13.39 -4.96 12.81
N ALA A 189 13.90 -6.02 13.44
CA ALA A 189 15.22 -6.02 14.05
C ALA A 189 16.32 -5.73 13.02
N TRP A 190 16.24 -6.32 11.83
CA TRP A 190 17.17 -6.05 10.73
C TRP A 190 17.10 -4.58 10.28
N LYS A 191 15.89 -4.02 10.13
CA LYS A 191 15.69 -2.60 9.79
C LYS A 191 16.25 -1.66 10.88
N LEU A 192 16.02 -1.97 12.15
CA LEU A 192 16.55 -1.21 13.28
C LEU A 192 18.08 -1.32 13.35
N TRP A 193 18.64 -2.50 13.09
CA TRP A 193 20.08 -2.69 13.03
C TRP A 193 20.72 -1.94 11.86
N GLN A 194 20.09 -1.95 10.68
CA GLN A 194 20.51 -1.13 9.55
C GLN A 194 20.54 0.36 9.90
N ARG A 195 19.49 0.85 10.57
CA ARG A 195 19.43 2.25 11.03
C ARG A 195 20.52 2.56 12.05
N TYR A 196 20.68 1.72 13.07
CA TYR A 196 21.73 1.89 14.08
C TYR A 196 23.15 1.88 13.48
N ARG A 197 23.42 0.95 12.55
CA ARG A 197 24.69 0.88 11.84
C ARG A 197 24.93 2.13 11.00
N PHE A 198 23.90 2.64 10.34
CA PHE A 198 23.97 3.86 9.55
C PHE A 198 24.23 5.09 10.43
N GLU A 199 23.53 5.25 11.56
CA GLU A 199 23.75 6.35 12.51
C GLU A 199 25.17 6.34 13.06
N LYS A 200 25.74 5.16 13.36
CA LYS A 200 27.16 5.03 13.74
C LYS A 200 28.13 5.43 12.63
N LEU A 201 27.85 5.05 11.38
CA LEU A 201 28.66 5.46 10.23
C LEU A 201 28.56 6.97 9.98
N ALA A 202 27.37 7.55 10.15
CA ALA A 202 27.09 8.97 9.96
C ALA A 202 27.56 9.86 11.12
N ALA A 203 28.13 9.30 12.18
CA ALA A 203 28.65 10.06 13.32
C ALA A 203 29.96 10.82 13.04
N ILE A 204 30.41 10.90 11.78
CA ILE A 204 31.56 11.72 11.41
C ILE A 204 31.20 13.21 11.41
N PRO A 205 32.15 14.11 11.72
CA PRO A 205 31.91 15.55 11.66
C PRO A 205 31.41 15.97 10.28
N HIS A 206 30.34 16.76 10.25
CA HIS A 206 29.82 17.34 9.01
C HIS A 206 30.23 18.81 8.93
N VAL A 207 30.52 19.28 7.72
CA VAL A 207 30.69 20.70 7.42
C VAL A 207 29.33 21.29 7.09
N THR A 208 29.00 22.45 7.63
CA THR A 208 27.76 23.16 7.29
C THR A 208 27.90 23.90 5.95
N PRO A 209 26.79 24.16 5.23
CA PRO A 209 26.85 24.93 3.99
C PRO A 209 27.52 26.31 4.13
N SER A 210 27.26 27.02 5.24
CA SER A 210 27.88 28.33 5.50
C SER A 210 29.39 28.23 5.70
N GLU A 211 29.87 27.25 6.48
CA GLU A 211 31.30 27.01 6.67
C GLU A 211 31.98 26.64 5.36
N LEU A 212 31.32 25.85 4.50
CA LEU A 212 31.85 25.51 3.18
C LEU A 212 31.95 26.73 2.27
N ILE A 213 30.92 27.59 2.23
CA ILE A 213 30.94 28.82 1.42
C ILE A 213 32.09 29.72 1.86
N GLU A 214 32.26 29.93 3.17
CA GLU A 214 33.37 30.71 3.72
C GLU A 214 34.74 30.09 3.39
N ALA A 215 34.88 28.78 3.56
CA ALA A 215 36.12 28.07 3.25
C ALA A 215 36.48 28.11 1.76
N LEU A 216 35.49 28.08 0.86
CA LEU A 216 35.71 28.19 -0.59
C LEU A 216 36.20 29.58 -1.01
N ALA A 217 35.93 30.62 -0.21
CA ALA A 217 36.42 31.98 -0.46
C ALA A 217 37.83 32.24 0.13
N SER A 218 38.41 31.28 0.85
CA SER A 218 39.75 31.42 1.45
C SER A 218 40.88 31.22 0.44
N ASP A 219 42.10 31.63 0.80
CA ASP A 219 43.31 31.45 -0.03
C ASP A 219 43.67 29.96 -0.29
N ALA A 220 43.14 29.04 0.52
CA ALA A 220 43.36 27.61 0.41
C ALA A 220 42.04 26.83 0.48
N PRO A 221 41.21 26.90 -0.59
CA PRO A 221 39.87 26.34 -0.54
C PRO A 221 39.88 24.80 -0.46
N PRO A 222 38.89 24.20 0.24
CA PRO A 222 38.72 22.76 0.27
C PRO A 222 38.33 22.24 -1.13
N LEU A 223 38.65 20.98 -1.39
CA LEU A 223 38.23 20.29 -2.62
C LEU A 223 36.79 19.83 -2.44
N PHE A 224 35.94 20.09 -3.44
CA PHE A 224 34.52 19.79 -3.34
C PHE A 224 34.15 18.62 -4.27
N LEU A 225 33.54 17.57 -3.71
CA LEU A 225 33.18 16.35 -4.41
C LEU A 225 31.66 16.16 -4.44
N ASP A 226 31.09 16.13 -5.63
CA ASP A 226 29.67 15.92 -5.88
C ASP A 226 29.40 14.45 -6.24
N LEU A 227 28.71 13.74 -5.36
CA LEU A 227 28.38 12.32 -5.48
C LEU A 227 26.94 12.09 -5.92
N ARG A 228 26.28 13.11 -6.48
CA ARG A 228 24.99 12.94 -7.14
C ARG A 228 25.15 12.09 -8.39
N GLY A 229 24.16 11.24 -8.67
CA GLY A 229 24.15 10.44 -9.90
C GLY A 229 24.12 11.32 -11.14
N ALA A 230 24.75 10.86 -12.23
CA ALA A 230 24.91 11.63 -13.47
C ALA A 230 23.58 12.17 -14.03
N ALA A 231 22.48 11.42 -13.90
CA ALA A 231 21.15 11.87 -14.32
C ALA A 231 20.64 13.10 -13.53
N LEU A 232 20.93 13.17 -12.23
CA LEU A 232 20.52 14.31 -11.40
C LEU A 232 21.37 15.55 -11.72
N ILE A 233 22.66 15.36 -11.98
CA ILE A 233 23.55 16.44 -12.42
C ILE A 233 23.12 16.97 -13.79
N ALA A 234 22.79 16.10 -14.74
CA ALA A 234 22.33 16.49 -16.07
C ALA A 234 21.03 17.31 -16.03
N THR A 235 20.15 17.06 -15.07
CA THR A 235 18.86 17.75 -14.95
C THR A 235 18.89 18.99 -14.06
N ARG A 236 19.74 19.02 -13.02
CA ARG A 236 19.81 20.12 -12.04
C ARG A 236 21.06 20.98 -12.16
N GLY A 237 21.95 20.66 -13.10
CA GLY A 237 23.24 21.30 -13.25
C GLY A 237 24.30 20.74 -12.31
N ALA A 238 25.56 20.81 -12.75
CA ALA A 238 26.71 20.59 -11.90
C ALA A 238 26.82 21.73 -10.87
N VAL A 239 27.38 21.43 -9.70
CA VAL A 239 27.72 22.47 -8.73
C VAL A 239 29.07 23.06 -9.08
N ASP A 240 29.13 24.39 -9.17
CA ASP A 240 30.37 25.11 -9.50
C ASP A 240 31.47 24.82 -8.48
N GLY A 241 32.68 24.53 -8.96
CA GLY A 241 33.82 24.15 -8.14
C GLY A 241 33.77 22.72 -7.60
N ALA A 242 32.67 21.98 -7.78
CA ALA A 242 32.57 20.59 -7.38
C ALA A 242 32.97 19.65 -8.52
N ARG A 243 33.82 18.66 -8.22
CA ARG A 243 34.10 17.55 -9.14
C ARG A 243 33.04 16.47 -8.97
N ALA A 244 32.38 16.09 -10.06
CA ALA A 244 31.41 14.99 -10.04
C ALA A 244 32.11 13.62 -10.01
N ALA A 245 31.62 12.71 -9.18
CA ALA A 245 32.12 11.33 -9.11
C ALA A 245 31.04 10.35 -8.67
N GLU A 246 31.16 9.09 -9.10
CA GLU A 246 30.38 8.00 -8.51
C GLU A 246 31.17 7.33 -7.40
N ILE A 247 30.46 6.83 -6.38
CA ILE A 247 31.11 6.24 -5.20
C ILE A 247 32.02 5.05 -5.54
N ASP A 248 31.67 4.28 -6.57
CA ASP A 248 32.43 3.11 -7.01
C ASP A 248 33.72 3.50 -7.76
N ASN A 249 33.83 4.75 -8.22
CA ASN A 249 34.97 5.28 -8.99
C ASN A 249 35.73 6.38 -8.25
N LEU A 250 35.59 6.48 -6.92
CA LEU A 250 36.20 7.53 -6.10
C LEU A 250 37.71 7.67 -6.32
N LEU A 251 38.46 6.56 -6.25
CA LEU A 251 39.93 6.59 -6.37
C LEU A 251 40.38 7.19 -7.69
N ARG A 252 39.67 6.87 -8.79
CA ARG A 252 39.96 7.43 -10.11
C ARG A 252 39.61 8.92 -10.16
N ALA A 253 38.55 9.32 -9.46
CA ALA A 253 38.07 10.70 -9.47
C ALA A 253 38.91 11.66 -8.62
N VAL A 254 39.56 11.17 -7.54
CA VAL A 254 40.36 12.00 -6.63
C VAL A 254 41.86 11.72 -6.69
N GLY A 255 42.33 10.77 -7.50
CA GLY A 255 43.70 10.28 -7.46
C GLY A 255 44.79 11.34 -7.72
N ASP A 256 44.45 12.42 -8.43
CA ASP A 256 45.27 13.60 -8.71
C ASP A 256 45.20 14.67 -7.60
N TRP A 257 44.35 14.50 -6.59
CA TRP A 257 44.18 15.47 -5.50
C TRP A 257 45.27 15.33 -4.42
N PRO A 258 45.78 16.46 -3.88
CA PRO A 258 46.71 16.45 -2.75
C PRO A 258 46.05 15.82 -1.52
N ARG A 259 46.83 15.02 -0.78
CA ARG A 259 46.31 14.20 0.34
C ARG A 259 46.00 15.02 1.59
N GLU A 260 46.72 16.12 1.76
CA GLU A 260 46.65 17.02 2.90
C GLU A 260 45.49 18.02 2.78
N ARG A 261 44.94 18.20 1.57
CA ARG A 261 43.89 19.19 1.33
C ARG A 261 42.53 18.65 1.80
N PRO A 262 41.74 19.42 2.57
CA PRO A 262 40.41 19.00 3.00
C PRO A 262 39.50 18.69 1.80
N ILE A 263 38.72 17.62 1.91
CA ILE A 263 37.71 17.26 0.92
C ILE A 263 36.33 17.37 1.56
N VAL A 264 35.42 18.10 0.92
CA VAL A 264 34.01 18.09 1.30
C VAL A 264 33.23 17.25 0.30
N THR A 265 32.50 16.24 0.79
CA THR A 265 31.68 15.36 -0.04
C THR A 265 30.21 15.73 0.09
N MET A 266 29.47 15.78 -1.01
CA MET A 266 28.04 16.08 -1.05
C MET A 266 27.29 15.03 -1.84
N CYS A 267 26.05 14.74 -1.46
CA CYS A 267 25.13 13.93 -2.23
C CYS A 267 23.69 14.48 -2.10
N ALA A 268 22.74 13.84 -2.78
CA ALA A 268 21.30 14.15 -2.65
C ALA A 268 20.52 13.02 -1.95
N CYS A 269 21.21 12.18 -1.18
CA CYS A 269 20.61 11.02 -0.51
C CYS A 269 20.08 11.41 0.88
N PRO A 270 19.03 10.74 1.39
CA PRO A 270 18.56 10.94 2.77
C PRO A 270 19.68 10.72 3.78
N GLY A 271 19.85 11.67 4.71
CA GLY A 271 20.86 11.59 5.78
C GLY A 271 22.30 11.57 5.27
N ASP A 272 22.57 12.14 4.10
CA ASP A 272 23.91 12.29 3.51
C ASP A 272 24.64 10.95 3.29
N ALA A 273 23.89 9.85 3.13
CA ALA A 273 24.40 8.48 3.19
C ALA A 273 25.60 8.20 2.28
N THR A 274 25.52 8.62 1.01
CA THR A 274 26.59 8.41 0.02
C THR A 274 27.80 9.29 0.32
N ALA A 275 27.57 10.53 0.77
CA ALA A 275 28.64 11.44 1.17
C ALA A 275 29.39 10.94 2.41
N VAL A 276 28.66 10.51 3.44
CA VAL A 276 29.23 9.89 4.64
C VAL A 276 30.09 8.68 4.28
N ARG A 277 29.57 7.77 3.44
CA ARG A 277 30.29 6.58 3.02
C ARG A 277 31.54 6.92 2.21
N ALA A 278 31.45 7.89 1.31
CA ALA A 278 32.60 8.36 0.53
C ALA A 278 33.67 8.99 1.42
N ALA A 279 33.29 9.79 2.42
CA ALA A 279 34.24 10.37 3.37
C ALA A 279 35.02 9.30 4.15
N HIS A 280 34.37 8.21 4.58
CA HIS A 280 35.07 7.06 5.18
C HIS A 280 36.04 6.38 4.21
N VAL A 281 35.58 6.07 2.99
CA VAL A 281 36.43 5.44 1.96
C VAL A 281 37.64 6.33 1.61
N LEU A 282 37.43 7.64 1.51
CA LEU A 282 38.50 8.61 1.28
C LEU A 282 39.49 8.64 2.44
N GLY A 283 39.00 8.57 3.68
CA GLY A 283 39.84 8.41 4.87
C GLY A 283 40.72 7.16 4.81
N ASP A 284 40.15 6.00 4.47
CA ASP A 284 40.87 4.74 4.31
C ASP A 284 41.93 4.80 3.19
N LEU A 285 41.69 5.63 2.17
CA LEU A 285 42.62 5.90 1.07
C LEU A 285 43.69 6.97 1.41
N GLY A 286 43.69 7.52 2.63
CA GLY A 286 44.69 8.49 3.09
C GLY A 286 44.28 9.96 2.99
N TYR A 287 43.03 10.27 2.61
CA TYR A 287 42.47 11.63 2.65
C TYR A 287 41.82 11.89 4.01
N ALA A 288 42.64 12.05 5.05
CA ALA A 288 42.18 12.09 6.45
C ALA A 288 41.22 13.26 6.77
N ALA A 289 41.24 14.32 5.97
CA ALA A 289 40.41 15.52 6.15
C ALA A 289 39.10 15.49 5.31
N ALA A 290 38.64 14.32 4.86
CA ALA A 290 37.38 14.18 4.15
C ALA A 290 36.17 14.29 5.09
N ARG A 291 35.22 15.19 4.78
CA ARG A 291 34.02 15.45 5.59
C ARG A 291 32.76 15.57 4.72
N PRO A 292 31.62 15.03 5.13
CA PRO A 292 30.34 15.23 4.44
C PRO A 292 29.76 16.63 4.68
N LEU A 293 29.08 17.17 3.67
CA LEU A 293 28.27 18.37 3.77
C LEU A 293 26.94 18.05 4.46
N LYS A 294 26.62 18.79 5.52
CA LYS A 294 25.39 18.61 6.30
C LYS A 294 24.15 18.97 5.47
N GLY A 295 23.24 18.00 5.29
CA GLY A 295 21.99 18.19 4.56
C GLY A 295 22.15 18.15 3.03
N GLY A 296 23.35 17.86 2.54
CA GLY A 296 23.63 17.57 1.15
C GLY A 296 23.26 18.69 0.17
N TYR A 297 22.84 18.30 -1.03
CA TYR A 297 22.60 19.22 -2.14
C TYR A 297 21.47 20.23 -1.89
N GLU A 298 20.39 19.83 -1.22
CA GLU A 298 19.28 20.74 -0.93
C GLU A 298 19.70 21.84 0.07
N ALA A 299 20.48 21.49 1.09
CA ALA A 299 21.02 22.45 2.04
C ALA A 299 22.04 23.39 1.38
N TRP A 300 22.86 22.88 0.46
CA TRP A 300 23.77 23.68 -0.36
C TRP A 300 23.00 24.73 -1.18
N LEU A 301 21.99 24.30 -1.95
CA LEU A 301 21.18 25.20 -2.77
C LEU A 301 20.46 26.27 -1.94
N ALA A 302 19.95 25.90 -0.76
CA ALA A 302 19.30 26.85 0.13
C ALA A 302 20.27 27.93 0.62
N ALA A 303 21.51 27.56 0.96
CA ALA A 303 22.53 28.49 1.43
C ALA A 303 23.04 29.40 0.30
N THR A 304 23.31 28.88 -0.90
CA THR A 304 23.84 29.67 -2.01
C THR A 304 22.82 30.58 -2.68
N ARG A 305 21.51 30.34 -2.50
CA ARG A 305 20.46 31.28 -2.94
C ARG A 305 20.25 32.44 -1.96
N ALA A 306 20.70 32.28 -0.72
CA ALA A 306 20.54 33.27 0.34
C ALA A 306 21.78 34.19 0.51
N ALA A 307 22.92 33.78 -0.04
CA ALA A 307 24.17 34.54 -0.12
C ALA A 307 24.23 35.38 -1.41
#